data_AF-X1GP15-F1
#
_entry.id   AF-X1GP15-F1
#
_cell.length_a   1.000
_cell.length_b   1.000
_cell.length_c   1.000
_cell.angle_alpha   90.00
_cell.angle_beta   90.00
_cell.angle_gamma   90.00
#
_symmetry.space_group_name_H-M   'P 1'
#
loop_
_entity.id
_entity.type
_entity.pdbx_description
1 polymer ?
#
loop_
_entity_poly.entity_id
_entity_poly.type
_entity_poly.pdbx_seq_one_letter_code
_entity_poly.pdbx_strand_id
1 'polypeptide(L)'
;MPSPINYPPKEVIEPIFGKINFELVILWMLNNNEICTWSNLKKRIKPSTLSIYLKKLLLTELIEKKEFNQYTITTKGQDRFYELSQATRQKRKLNYPPKAILWKRNYDHWILWMVYNNNFCKWGDLLNEPLSINNSSLSKNMNALIEDGFVKKENKEYRITQLGKAEYSVMLRDYDLDRQSILE
;
A
#
# COMPACT_ATOMS: atom_id res chain seq x y z
N MET A 1 -39.41 -6.11 -1.81
CA MET A 1 -38.66 -4.87 -1.51
C MET A 1 -37.25 -5.06 -2.04
N PRO A 2 -36.63 -4.09 -2.74
CA PRO A 2 -35.25 -4.25 -3.19
C PRO A 2 -34.33 -4.36 -1.96
N SER A 3 -33.54 -5.41 -1.90
CA SER A 3 -32.61 -5.68 -0.80
C SER A 3 -31.65 -4.49 -0.61
N PRO A 4 -31.34 -4.10 0.64
CA PRO A 4 -30.44 -2.98 0.90
C PRO A 4 -29.05 -3.27 0.32
N ILE A 5 -28.53 -2.33 -0.47
CA ILE A 5 -27.20 -2.46 -1.11
C ILE A 5 -26.11 -2.26 -0.07
N ASN A 6 -25.23 -3.25 0.03
CA ASN A 6 -24.00 -3.18 0.80
C ASN A 6 -22.98 -2.32 0.06
N TYR A 7 -22.47 -1.28 0.73
CA TYR A 7 -21.39 -0.45 0.21
C TYR A 7 -20.07 -0.80 0.89
N PRO A 8 -18.93 -0.67 0.17
CA PRO A 8 -17.64 -1.01 0.73
C PRO A 8 -17.34 -0.14 1.95
N PRO A 9 -16.68 -0.70 2.97
CA PRO A 9 -16.23 0.06 4.12
C PRO A 9 -15.15 1.07 3.68
N LYS A 10 -14.98 2.16 4.45
CA LYS A 10 -14.15 3.31 4.03
C LYS A 10 -12.72 2.90 3.69
N GLU A 11 -12.19 1.89 4.35
CA GLU A 11 -10.82 1.38 4.18
C GLU A 11 -10.58 0.76 2.78
N VAL A 12 -11.64 0.26 2.13
CA VAL A 12 -11.60 -0.28 0.76
C VAL A 12 -11.71 0.83 -0.28
N ILE A 13 -12.44 1.90 0.04
CA ILE A 13 -12.70 3.05 -0.85
C ILE A 13 -11.54 4.06 -0.79
N GLU A 14 -10.98 4.26 0.39
CA GLU A 14 -9.91 5.20 0.70
C GLU A 14 -8.79 4.40 1.37
N PRO A 15 -7.91 3.75 0.59
CA PRO A 15 -6.74 3.11 1.18
C PRO A 15 -5.96 4.19 1.92
N ILE A 16 -5.66 3.92 3.21
CA ILE A 16 -4.97 4.86 4.12
C ILE A 16 -3.68 5.42 3.47
N PHE A 17 -3.08 4.68 2.53
CA PHE A 17 -2.07 5.19 1.59
C PHE A 17 -2.24 4.62 0.17
N GLY A 18 -2.38 5.47 -0.85
CA GLY A 18 -2.32 5.07 -2.28
C GLY A 18 -3.46 5.63 -3.14
N LYS A 19 -3.45 5.29 -4.44
CA LYS A 19 -4.58 5.57 -5.34
C LYS A 19 -5.69 4.54 -5.06
N ILE A 20 -6.94 4.99 -5.12
CA ILE A 20 -8.13 4.13 -5.01
C ILE A 20 -8.05 3.04 -6.09
N ASN A 21 -8.11 1.77 -5.68
CA ASN A 21 -8.22 0.65 -6.59
C ASN A 21 -9.69 0.47 -6.99
N PHE A 22 -10.12 1.18 -8.03
CA PHE A 22 -11.51 1.14 -8.50
C PHE A 22 -11.96 -0.26 -8.96
N GLU A 23 -11.05 -1.10 -9.44
CA GLU A 23 -11.33 -2.51 -9.78
C GLU A 23 -11.73 -3.28 -8.53
N LEU A 24 -10.96 -3.17 -7.44
CA LEU A 24 -11.28 -3.77 -6.16
C LEU A 24 -12.62 -3.25 -5.59
N VAL A 25 -12.89 -1.94 -5.68
CA VAL A 25 -14.14 -1.34 -5.18
C VAL A 25 -15.36 -1.89 -5.94
N ILE A 26 -15.28 -1.98 -7.27
CA ILE A 26 -16.38 -2.50 -8.11
C ILE A 26 -16.60 -3.98 -7.83
N LEU A 27 -15.54 -4.77 -7.79
CA LEU A 27 -15.64 -6.21 -7.51
C LEU A 27 -16.15 -6.48 -6.09
N TRP A 28 -15.74 -5.69 -5.10
CA TRP A 28 -16.30 -5.77 -3.75
C TRP A 28 -17.81 -5.54 -3.76
N MET A 29 -18.28 -4.49 -4.46
CA MET A 29 -19.71 -4.18 -4.55
C MET A 29 -20.48 -5.33 -5.20
N LEU A 30 -19.96 -5.90 -6.28
CA LEU A 30 -20.62 -7.01 -6.98
C LEU A 30 -20.54 -8.35 -6.22
N ASN A 31 -19.51 -8.54 -5.39
CA ASN A 31 -19.37 -9.75 -4.59
C ASN A 31 -20.29 -9.76 -3.35
N ASN A 32 -20.60 -8.58 -2.80
CA ASN A 32 -21.39 -8.44 -1.57
C ASN A 32 -22.86 -8.07 -1.84
N ASN A 33 -23.27 -8.00 -3.11
CA ASN A 33 -24.64 -7.75 -3.54
C ASN A 33 -24.98 -8.67 -4.70
N GLU A 34 -26.18 -9.28 -4.68
CA GLU A 34 -26.61 -10.19 -5.75
C GLU A 34 -26.64 -9.51 -7.12
N ILE A 35 -27.06 -8.24 -7.19
CA ILE A 35 -27.13 -7.45 -8.41
C ILE A 35 -26.76 -6.00 -8.08
N CYS A 36 -25.84 -5.41 -8.85
CA CYS A 36 -25.59 -3.97 -8.80
C CYS A 36 -26.04 -3.29 -10.10
N THR A 37 -26.68 -2.14 -9.96
CA THR A 37 -26.98 -1.26 -11.09
C THR A 37 -25.93 -0.15 -11.23
N TRP A 38 -25.87 0.47 -12.41
CA TRP A 38 -25.04 1.66 -12.62
C TRP A 38 -25.31 2.77 -11.59
N SER A 39 -26.57 2.97 -11.21
CA SER A 39 -26.96 3.97 -10.21
C SER A 39 -26.35 3.68 -8.84
N ASN A 40 -26.23 2.40 -8.46
CA ASN A 40 -25.61 1.99 -7.21
C ASN A 40 -24.10 2.25 -7.23
N LEU A 41 -23.43 1.88 -8.32
CA LEU A 41 -21.99 2.04 -8.49
C LEU A 41 -21.57 3.52 -8.58
N LYS A 42 -22.38 4.35 -9.26
CA LYS A 42 -22.14 5.79 -9.42
C LYS A 42 -22.15 6.55 -8.08
N LYS A 43 -22.77 6.02 -7.02
CA LYS A 43 -22.73 6.65 -5.69
C LYS A 43 -21.34 6.68 -5.08
N ARG A 44 -20.45 5.75 -5.46
CA ARG A 44 -19.08 5.64 -4.92
C ARG A 44 -17.99 5.98 -5.92
N ILE A 45 -18.29 5.92 -7.22
CA ILE A 45 -17.30 6.07 -8.29
C ILE A 45 -17.78 7.14 -9.28
N LYS A 46 -16.87 8.04 -9.68
CA LYS A 46 -17.16 9.07 -10.69
C LYS A 46 -17.60 8.40 -12.00
N PRO A 47 -18.62 8.94 -12.71
CA PRO A 47 -19.17 8.31 -13.91
C PRO A 47 -18.15 7.98 -15.00
N SER A 48 -17.18 8.88 -15.24
CA SER A 48 -16.12 8.70 -16.23
C SER A 48 -15.23 7.52 -15.89
N THR A 49 -14.79 7.42 -14.63
CA THR A 49 -14.00 6.29 -14.12
C THR A 49 -14.79 4.98 -14.17
N LEU A 50 -16.05 5.01 -13.73
CA LEU A 50 -16.92 3.84 -13.73
C LEU A 50 -17.10 3.26 -15.14
N SER A 51 -17.33 4.10 -16.14
CA SER A 51 -17.42 3.68 -17.55
C SER A 51 -16.18 2.92 -18.02
N ILE A 52 -14.99 3.44 -17.71
CA ILE A 52 -13.72 2.85 -18.15
C ILE A 52 -13.52 1.49 -17.50
N TYR A 53 -13.72 1.41 -16.18
CA TYR A 53 -13.50 0.18 -15.43
C TYR A 53 -14.56 -0.88 -15.75
N LEU A 54 -15.84 -0.54 -15.88
CA LEU A 54 -16.86 -1.52 -16.27
C LEU A 54 -16.60 -2.11 -17.66
N LYS A 55 -16.20 -1.28 -18.63
CA LYS A 55 -15.79 -1.79 -19.96
C LYS A 55 -14.63 -2.77 -19.84
N LYS A 56 -13.59 -2.42 -19.08
CA LYS A 56 -12.44 -3.30 -18.86
C LYS A 56 -12.86 -4.62 -18.20
N LEU A 57 -13.65 -4.55 -17.14
CA LEU A 57 -14.09 -5.73 -16.37
C LEU A 57 -14.95 -6.68 -17.19
N LEU A 58 -15.84 -6.15 -18.04
CA LEU A 58 -16.62 -6.93 -19.01
C LEU A 58 -15.72 -7.60 -20.04
N LEU A 59 -14.76 -6.87 -20.62
CA LEU A 59 -13.82 -7.43 -21.60
C LEU A 59 -12.94 -8.53 -21.00
N THR A 60 -12.59 -8.44 -19.72
CA THR A 60 -11.82 -9.47 -19.01
C THR A 60 -12.67 -10.60 -18.44
N GLU A 61 -14.00 -10.56 -18.64
CA GLU A 61 -14.98 -11.54 -18.15
C GLU A 61 -15.01 -11.68 -16.62
N LEU A 62 -14.63 -10.61 -15.91
CA LEU A 62 -14.68 -10.57 -14.44
C LEU A 62 -16.09 -10.22 -13.93
N ILE A 63 -16.88 -9.59 -14.79
CA ILE A 63 -18.27 -9.25 -14.52
C ILE A 63 -19.09 -9.54 -15.77
N GLU A 64 -20.38 -9.71 -15.62
CA GLU A 64 -21.32 -9.94 -16.71
C GLU A 64 -22.55 -9.04 -16.59
N LYS A 65 -23.29 -8.88 -17.69
CA LYS A 65 -24.58 -8.19 -17.69
C LYS A 65 -25.69 -9.23 -17.66
N LYS A 66 -26.50 -9.21 -16.60
CA LYS A 66 -27.65 -10.09 -16.46
C LYS A 66 -28.87 -9.54 -17.20
N GLU A 67 -29.17 -8.26 -16.99
CA GLU A 67 -30.28 -7.53 -17.61
C GLU A 67 -29.88 -6.09 -17.96
N PHE A 68 -30.82 -5.30 -18.47
CA PHE A 68 -30.60 -3.88 -18.73
C PHE A 68 -30.09 -3.18 -17.47
N ASN A 69 -28.87 -2.65 -17.55
CA ASN A 69 -28.21 -1.88 -16.51
C ASN A 69 -27.92 -2.65 -15.20
N GLN A 70 -27.93 -3.99 -15.24
CA GLN A 70 -27.64 -4.86 -14.10
C GLN A 70 -26.34 -5.64 -14.34
N TYR A 71 -25.47 -5.62 -13.34
CA TYR A 71 -24.16 -6.25 -13.37
C TYR A 71 -24.04 -7.27 -12.24
N THR A 72 -23.45 -8.42 -12.55
CA THR A 72 -23.13 -9.50 -11.61
C THR A 72 -21.66 -9.88 -11.73
N ILE A 73 -21.08 -10.40 -10.65
CA ILE A 73 -19.71 -10.90 -10.64
C ILE A 73 -19.68 -12.34 -11.18
N THR A 74 -18.70 -12.66 -12.01
CA THR A 74 -18.46 -14.06 -12.45
C THR A 74 -17.59 -14.79 -11.44
N THR A 75 -17.48 -16.12 -11.52
CA THR A 75 -16.55 -16.89 -10.67
C THR A 75 -15.10 -16.39 -10.82
N LYS A 76 -14.66 -16.10 -12.05
CA LYS A 76 -13.37 -15.48 -12.35
C LYS A 76 -13.19 -14.12 -11.68
N GLY A 77 -14.28 -13.33 -11.63
CA GLY A 77 -14.35 -12.07 -10.89
C GLY A 77 -14.18 -12.26 -9.38
N GLN A 78 -14.79 -13.30 -8.81
CA GLN A 78 -14.69 -13.63 -7.39
C GLN A 78 -13.26 -14.03 -7.01
N ASP A 79 -12.60 -14.86 -7.82
CA ASP A 79 -11.20 -15.22 -7.63
C ASP A 79 -10.31 -13.98 -7.65
N ARG A 80 -10.51 -13.11 -8.65
CA ARG A 80 -9.78 -11.84 -8.77
C ARG A 80 -10.03 -10.92 -7.58
N PHE A 81 -11.27 -10.85 -7.09
CA PHE A 81 -11.60 -10.12 -5.88
C PHE A 81 -10.83 -10.66 -4.68
N TYR A 82 -10.78 -11.98 -4.52
CA TYR A 82 -10.06 -12.62 -3.43
C TYR A 82 -8.56 -12.31 -3.50
N GLU A 83 -7.94 -12.46 -4.66
CA GLU A 83 -6.53 -12.09 -4.89
C GLU A 83 -6.24 -10.64 -4.48
N LEU A 84 -7.03 -9.70 -4.99
CA LEU A 84 -6.86 -8.27 -4.70
C LEU A 84 -7.09 -7.97 -3.21
N SER A 85 -8.06 -8.65 -2.58
CA SER A 85 -8.33 -8.50 -1.16
C SER A 85 -7.17 -9.02 -0.29
N GLN A 86 -6.54 -10.13 -0.67
CA GLN A 86 -5.37 -10.68 0.02
C GLN A 86 -4.15 -9.79 -0.14
N ALA A 87 -3.92 -9.27 -1.35
CA ALA A 87 -2.85 -8.30 -1.61
C ALA A 87 -3.02 -7.02 -0.77
N THR A 88 -4.25 -6.60 -0.47
CA THR A 88 -4.51 -5.48 0.45
C THR A 88 -4.43 -5.85 1.94
N ARG A 89 -4.73 -7.10 2.31
CA ARG A 89 -4.70 -7.59 3.71
C ARG A 89 -3.29 -7.94 4.18
N GLN A 90 -2.39 -8.30 3.28
CA GLN A 90 -0.97 -8.45 3.58
C GLN A 90 -0.34 -7.08 3.83
N LYS A 91 -0.67 -6.45 4.96
CA LYS A 91 0.18 -5.42 5.55
C LYS A 91 1.55 -6.07 5.72
N ARG A 92 2.50 -5.66 4.89
CA ARG A 92 3.87 -6.13 4.96
C ARG A 92 4.35 -5.99 6.40
N LYS A 93 4.79 -7.09 7.01
CA LYS A 93 5.41 -7.05 8.34
C LYS A 93 6.75 -6.34 8.19
N LEU A 94 6.76 -5.05 8.48
CA LEU A 94 7.95 -4.22 8.42
C LEU A 94 8.82 -4.48 9.65
N ASN A 95 10.12 -4.68 9.44
CA ASN A 95 11.13 -4.71 10.47
C ASN A 95 11.51 -3.26 10.83
N TYR A 96 10.90 -2.76 11.90
CA TYR A 96 11.15 -1.42 12.41
C TYR A 96 12.41 -1.37 13.29
N PRO A 97 13.06 -0.20 13.42
CA PRO A 97 14.23 -0.06 14.26
C PRO A 97 13.93 -0.40 15.73
N PRO A 98 14.86 -1.06 16.45
CA PRO A 98 14.71 -1.32 17.88
C PRO A 98 14.69 0.00 18.67
N LYS A 99 14.17 -0.05 19.89
CA LYS A 99 14.08 1.13 20.78
C LYS A 99 15.42 1.82 21.00
N ALA A 100 16.54 1.09 20.99
CA ALA A 100 17.88 1.66 21.08
C ALA A 100 18.18 2.71 19.99
N ILE A 101 17.75 2.44 18.76
CA ILE A 101 17.91 3.38 17.63
C ILE A 101 16.85 4.48 17.69
N LEU A 102 15.61 4.14 18.06
CA LEU A 102 14.51 5.10 18.15
C LEU A 102 14.68 6.11 19.29
N TRP A 103 15.46 5.79 20.33
CA TRP A 103 15.66 6.66 21.48
C TRP A 103 16.36 7.98 21.10
N LYS A 104 17.30 7.92 20.16
CA LYS A 104 17.92 9.12 19.58
C LYS A 104 17.18 9.51 18.32
N ARG A 105 16.69 10.75 18.27
CA ARG A 105 16.00 11.29 17.09
C ARG A 105 16.98 11.56 15.95
N ASN A 106 17.30 10.51 15.20
CA ASN A 106 18.13 10.55 13.99
C ASN A 106 17.38 9.89 12.83
N TYR A 107 16.73 10.72 12.01
CA TYR A 107 15.90 10.23 10.92
C TYR A 107 16.70 9.52 9.83
N ASP A 108 17.97 9.86 9.62
CA ASP A 108 18.81 9.18 8.63
C ASP A 108 19.03 7.72 9.04
N HIS A 109 19.36 7.50 10.31
CA HIS A 109 19.56 6.16 10.87
C HIS A 109 18.27 5.33 10.82
N TRP A 110 17.13 5.97 11.10
CA TRP A 110 15.82 5.32 11.02
C TRP A 110 15.48 4.90 9.59
N ILE A 111 15.71 5.79 8.62
CA ILE A 111 15.48 5.52 7.19
C ILE A 111 16.41 4.41 6.71
N LEU A 112 17.71 4.47 7.04
CA LEU A 112 18.70 3.45 6.67
C LEU A 112 18.33 2.06 7.20
N TRP A 113 17.93 1.95 8.47
CA TRP A 113 17.45 0.69 9.03
C TRP A 113 16.25 0.15 8.25
N MET A 114 15.28 1.02 7.96
CA MET A 114 14.06 0.63 7.25
C MET A 114 14.38 0.09 5.86
N VAL A 115 15.16 0.82 5.06
CA VAL A 115 15.47 0.40 3.68
C VAL A 115 16.38 -0.83 3.64
N TYR A 116 17.26 -1.02 4.63
CA TYR A 116 18.12 -2.20 4.73
C TYR A 116 17.32 -3.46 5.11
N ASN A 117 16.61 -3.42 6.24
CA ASN A 117 15.99 -4.60 6.83
C ASN A 117 14.69 -5.03 6.14
N ASN A 118 14.13 -4.17 5.29
CA ASN A 118 12.89 -4.45 4.56
C ASN A 118 13.11 -4.65 3.06
N ASN A 119 14.33 -4.64 2.52
CA ASN A 119 14.65 -4.62 1.07
C ASN A 119 14.22 -3.35 0.30
N PHE A 120 13.03 -2.83 0.58
CA PHE A 120 12.54 -1.55 0.06
C PHE A 120 11.51 -0.93 1.00
N CYS A 121 11.38 0.39 0.99
CA CYS A 121 10.36 1.10 1.74
C CYS A 121 9.57 2.05 0.84
N LYS A 122 8.31 2.27 1.16
CA LYS A 122 7.48 3.33 0.56
C LYS A 122 7.45 4.53 1.50
N TRP A 123 7.13 5.70 0.94
CA TRP A 123 7.02 6.93 1.73
C TRP A 123 6.09 6.78 2.94
N GLY A 124 4.93 6.16 2.75
CA GLY A 124 3.96 5.92 3.83
C GLY A 124 4.48 5.03 4.96
N ASP A 125 5.42 4.13 4.69
CA ASP A 125 5.98 3.22 5.70
C ASP A 125 6.79 3.98 6.78
N LEU A 126 7.28 5.19 6.44
CA LEU A 126 8.12 6.02 7.30
C LEU A 126 7.31 7.07 8.09
N LEU A 127 6.06 7.30 7.70
CA LEU A 127 5.15 8.25 8.35
C LEU A 127 4.36 7.63 9.50
N ASN A 128 4.29 6.30 9.56
CA ASN A 128 3.50 5.56 10.54
C ASN A 128 4.31 5.25 11.81
N GLU A 129 3.60 4.96 12.90
CA GLU A 129 4.25 4.41 14.11
C GLU A 129 4.98 3.10 13.79
N PRO A 130 6.15 2.85 14.41
CA PRO A 130 6.77 3.60 15.51
C PRO A 130 7.64 4.80 15.10
N LEU A 131 7.82 5.06 13.81
CA LEU A 131 8.74 6.09 13.31
C LEU A 131 8.14 7.50 13.37
N SER A 132 6.89 7.63 12.91
CA SER A 132 6.13 8.89 12.93
C SER A 132 6.93 10.11 12.44
N ILE A 133 7.76 9.94 11.41
CA ILE A 133 8.59 11.03 10.86
C ILE A 133 7.65 12.02 10.18
N ASN A 134 7.76 13.31 10.49
CA ASN A 134 6.96 14.32 9.80
C ASN A 134 7.41 14.49 8.34
N ASN A 135 6.51 14.93 7.46
CA ASN A 135 6.77 15.02 6.02
C ASN A 135 7.96 15.95 5.67
N SER A 136 8.17 17.05 6.40
CA SER A 136 9.25 18.00 6.09
C SER A 136 10.63 17.42 6.42
N SER A 137 10.74 16.75 7.57
CA SER A 137 11.97 16.06 8.01
C SER A 137 12.24 14.86 7.12
N LEU A 138 11.22 14.05 6.81
CA LEU A 138 11.36 12.91 5.92
C LEU A 138 11.86 13.34 4.53
N SER A 139 11.33 14.44 3.97
CA SER A 139 11.80 14.98 2.69
C SER A 139 13.24 15.43 2.73
N LYS A 140 13.61 16.22 3.74
CA LYS A 140 14.98 16.71 3.90
C LYS A 140 15.98 15.55 4.01
N ASN A 141 15.73 14.62 4.92
CA ASN A 141 16.63 13.50 5.22
C ASN A 141 16.68 12.48 4.07
N MET A 142 15.53 12.14 3.47
CA MET A 142 15.51 11.22 2.33
C MET A 142 16.24 11.79 1.11
N ASN A 143 16.11 13.10 0.84
CA ASN A 143 16.83 13.71 -0.28
C ASN A 143 18.33 13.72 -0.05
N ALA A 144 18.79 14.06 1.17
CA ALA A 144 20.20 13.97 1.53
C ALA A 144 20.76 12.55 1.32
N LEU A 145 20.07 11.52 1.83
CA LEU A 145 20.46 10.12 1.64
C LEU A 145 20.49 9.68 0.17
N ILE A 146 19.69 10.31 -0.70
CA ILE A 146 19.72 10.06 -2.15
C ILE A 146 20.89 10.79 -2.80
N GLU A 147 21.13 12.05 -2.44
CA GLU A 147 22.26 12.86 -2.93
C GLU A 147 23.61 12.24 -2.56
N ASP A 148 23.73 11.73 -1.33
CA ASP A 148 24.91 11.00 -0.83
C ASP A 148 25.04 9.61 -1.46
N GLY A 149 24.04 9.17 -2.23
CA GLY A 149 24.04 7.89 -2.93
C GLY A 149 23.81 6.69 -2.03
N PHE A 150 23.34 6.87 -0.79
CA PHE A 150 23.02 5.78 0.15
C PHE A 150 21.69 5.11 -0.15
N VAL A 151 20.74 5.88 -0.68
CA VAL A 151 19.40 5.40 -1.05
C VAL A 151 19.13 5.74 -2.52
N LYS A 152 18.48 4.82 -3.24
CA LYS A 152 17.97 5.08 -4.59
C LYS A 152 16.45 4.97 -4.62
N LYS A 153 15.83 5.79 -5.46
CA LYS A 153 14.37 5.79 -5.68
C LYS A 153 14.04 5.13 -7.01
N GLU A 154 13.33 4.02 -6.97
CA GLU A 154 12.90 3.25 -8.15
C GLU A 154 11.41 2.95 -8.02
N ASN A 155 10.59 3.28 -9.03
CA ASN A 155 9.15 2.95 -9.04
C ASN A 155 8.36 3.37 -7.78
N LYS A 156 8.69 4.52 -7.18
CA LYS A 156 8.12 5.03 -5.91
C LYS A 156 8.48 4.21 -4.67
N GLU A 157 9.50 3.37 -4.79
CA GLU A 157 10.11 2.62 -3.69
C GLU A 157 11.52 3.14 -3.45
N TYR A 158 11.94 3.13 -2.19
CA TYR A 158 13.26 3.51 -1.74
C TYR A 158 14.05 2.25 -1.39
N ARG A 159 15.25 2.11 -1.96
CA ARG A 159 16.11 0.94 -1.82
C ARG A 159 17.50 1.37 -1.40
N ILE A 160 18.14 0.58 -0.54
CA ILE A 160 19.51 0.85 -0.13
C ILE A 160 20.49 0.52 -1.26
N THR A 161 21.53 1.34 -1.41
CA THR A 161 22.63 1.10 -2.35
C THR A 161 23.77 0.34 -1.66
N GLN A 162 24.83 0.00 -2.41
CA GLN A 162 26.02 -0.60 -1.81
C GLN A 162 26.73 0.35 -0.84
N LEU A 163 26.80 1.65 -1.16
CA LEU A 163 27.31 2.68 -0.25
C LEU A 163 26.44 2.80 1.00
N GLY A 164 25.11 2.80 0.84
CA GLY A 164 24.20 2.85 1.97
C GLY A 164 24.32 1.65 2.92
N LYS A 165 24.67 0.46 2.40
CA LYS A 165 24.96 -0.72 3.26
C LYS A 165 26.23 -0.53 4.09
N ALA A 166 27.25 0.10 3.52
CA ALA A 166 28.47 0.44 4.26
C ALA A 166 28.14 1.44 5.37
N GLU A 167 27.38 2.50 5.04
CA GLU A 167 26.93 3.50 6.02
C GLU A 167 26.06 2.89 7.11
N TYR A 168 25.12 2.02 6.77
CA TYR A 168 24.32 1.27 7.74
C TYR A 168 25.19 0.46 8.71
N SER A 169 26.29 -0.12 8.22
CA SER A 169 27.21 -0.88 9.07
C SER A 169 28.00 0.03 10.03
N VAL A 170 28.34 1.26 9.61
CA VAL A 170 28.94 2.28 10.48
C VAL A 170 27.93 2.70 11.54
N MET A 171 26.70 3.03 11.11
CA MET A 171 25.59 3.40 11.96
C MET A 171 25.33 2.38 13.07
N LEU A 172 25.38 1.07 12.79
CA LEU A 172 25.18 0.04 13.83
C LEU A 172 26.20 0.12 14.97
N ARG A 173 27.44 0.52 14.69
CA ARG A 173 28.49 0.66 15.70
C ARG A 173 28.17 1.78 16.68
N ASP A 174 27.51 2.84 16.23
CA ASP A 174 27.12 3.98 17.09
C ASP A 174 26.11 3.60 18.17
N TYR A 175 25.41 2.47 18.01
CA TYR A 175 24.39 1.99 18.94
C TYR A 175 24.83 0.77 19.74
N ASP A 176 26.10 0.35 19.60
CA ASP A 176 26.62 -0.91 20.17
C ASP A 176 25.73 -2.12 19.81
N LEU A 177 25.08 -2.03 18.65
CA LEU A 177 24.26 -3.11 18.09
C LEU A 177 25.18 -4.01 17.29
N ASP A 178 26.09 -4.69 17.99
CA ASP A 178 26.89 -5.73 17.38
C ASP A 178 25.98 -6.90 16.97
N ARG A 179 26.36 -7.61 15.91
CA ARG A 179 25.52 -8.56 15.13
C ARG A 179 24.74 -9.62 15.93
N GLN A 180 25.02 -9.81 17.22
CA GLN A 180 24.42 -10.81 18.10
C GLN A 180 23.05 -10.42 18.69
N SER A 181 22.65 -9.15 18.65
CA SER A 181 21.40 -8.70 19.30
C SER A 181 20.15 -8.74 18.39
N ILE A 182 20.26 -9.23 17.15
CA ILE A 182 19.21 -9.18 16.11
C ILE A 182 18.46 -10.53 15.97
N LEU A 183 18.79 -11.55 16.79
CA LEU A 183 18.28 -12.92 16.67
C LEU A 183 17.46 -13.46 17.86
N GLU A 184 16.86 -12.60 18.69
CA GLU A 184 15.81 -13.02 19.63
C GLU A 184 14.41 -12.59 19.20
#